data_AF-A0A7C1DKZ8-F1
#
_entry.id   AF-A0A7C1DKZ8-F1
#
_cell.length_a   1.000
_cell.length_b   1.000
_cell.length_c   1.000
_cell.angle_alpha   90.00
_cell.angle_beta   90.00
_cell.angle_gamma   90.00
#
_symmetry.space_group_name_H-M   'P 1'
#
loop_
_entity.id
_entity.type
_entity.pdbx_description
1 polymer ?
#
loop_
_entity_poly.entity_id
_entity_poly.type
_entity_poly.pdbx_seq_one_letter_code
_entity_poly.pdbx_strand_id
1 'polypeptide(L)'
;MKNTVKMWLYGSLIWVIGFAAGCAMWPIHSTHQLLFKSVMIVVMTFVGMIFIRLYFESVPSRYKREGIRIGLVWLFLNLALDLVVLVGLFKSGLREYLIGVGLRYLMIPILTTGVGIILDQKLGEKA
;
A
#
# COMPACT_ATOMS: atom_id res chain seq x y z
N MET A 1 4.83 -20.63 -1.61
CA MET A 1 3.74 -20.02 -0.82
C MET A 1 2.56 -19.73 -1.74
N LYS A 2 1.32 -20.06 -1.35
CA LYS A 2 0.13 -19.77 -2.18
C LYS A 2 -0.03 -18.26 -2.38
N ASN A 3 -0.48 -17.82 -3.56
CA ASN A 3 -0.63 -16.40 -3.89
C ASN A 3 -1.54 -15.67 -2.89
N THR A 4 -2.57 -16.33 -2.36
CA THR A 4 -3.43 -15.77 -1.30
C THR A 4 -2.66 -15.42 -0.02
N VAL A 5 -1.69 -16.25 0.38
CA VAL A 5 -0.89 -15.95 1.58
C VAL A 5 0.04 -14.78 1.32
N LYS A 6 0.69 -14.72 0.14
CA LYS A 6 1.48 -13.56 -0.28
C LYS A 6 0.65 -12.27 -0.27
N MET A 7 -0.59 -12.32 -0.78
CA MET A 7 -1.50 -11.18 -0.82
C MET A 7 -1.69 -10.59 0.58
N TRP A 8 -2.09 -11.40 1.57
CA TRP A 8 -2.32 -10.90 2.93
C TRP A 8 -1.02 -10.47 3.62
N LEU A 9 0.05 -11.26 3.48
CA LEU A 9 1.33 -10.97 4.09
C LEU A 9 1.90 -9.64 3.61
N TYR A 10 1.97 -9.43 2.30
CA TYR A 10 2.57 -8.22 1.73
C TYR A 10 1.76 -6.96 2.05
N GLY A 11 0.42 -7.04 2.00
CA GLY A 11 -0.43 -5.93 2.42
C GLY A 11 -0.22 -5.55 3.89
N SER A 12 -0.03 -6.55 4.76
CA SER A 12 0.25 -6.34 6.19
C SER A 12 1.65 -5.75 6.40
N LEU A 13 2.65 -6.24 5.65
CA LEU A 13 4.02 -5.72 5.73
C LEU A 13 4.14 -4.28 5.25
N ILE A 14 3.38 -3.88 4.21
CA ILE A 14 3.31 -2.48 3.78
C ILE A 14 2.87 -1.60 4.95
N TRP A 15 1.80 -2.01 5.65
CA TRP A 15 1.30 -1.26 6.80
C TRP A 15 2.32 -1.23 7.94
N VAL A 16 2.88 -2.38 8.33
CA VAL A 16 3.85 -2.48 9.44
C VAL A 16 5.10 -1.65 9.17
N ILE A 17 5.66 -1.72 7.95
CA ILE A 17 6.84 -0.94 7.58
C ILE A 17 6.51 0.55 7.55
N GLY A 18 5.33 0.93 7.04
CA GLY A 18 4.85 2.31 7.06
C GLY A 18 4.68 2.86 8.46
N PHE A 19 4.04 2.10 9.33
CA PHE A 19 3.87 2.47 10.72
C PHE A 19 5.22 2.64 11.43
N ALA A 20 6.13 1.67 11.27
CA ALA A 20 7.47 1.74 11.85
C ALA A 20 8.28 2.94 11.34
N ALA A 21 8.24 3.21 10.03
CA ALA A 21 8.87 4.39 9.44
C ALA A 21 8.27 5.69 9.98
N GLY A 22 6.94 5.75 10.12
CA GLY A 22 6.23 6.88 10.71
C GLY A 22 6.65 7.14 12.15
N CYS A 23 6.78 6.09 12.98
CA CYS A 23 7.29 6.20 14.35
C CYS A 23 8.74 6.68 14.38
N ALA A 24 9.61 6.12 13.54
CA ALA A 24 11.02 6.53 13.47
C ALA A 24 11.18 8.00 13.05
N MET A 25 10.32 8.48 12.15
CA MET A 25 10.33 9.85 11.65
C MET A 25 9.44 10.82 12.44
N TRP A 26 8.76 10.35 13.48
CA TRP A 26 7.87 11.17 14.29
C TRP A 26 8.51 12.44 14.88
N PRO A 27 9.80 12.46 15.28
CA PRO A 27 10.44 13.66 15.82
C PRO A 27 10.40 14.89 14.89
N ILE A 28 10.34 14.69 13.57
CA ILE A 28 10.28 15.79 12.60
C ILE A 28 8.84 16.11 12.14
N HIS A 29 7.84 15.39 12.63
CA HIS A 29 6.45 15.56 12.21
C HIS A 29 5.90 16.95 12.58
N SER A 30 6.24 17.47 13.76
CA SER A 30 5.76 18.78 14.24
C SER A 30 6.55 19.96 13.69
N THR A 31 7.87 19.80 13.50
CA THR A 31 8.77 20.87 13.03
C THR A 31 8.82 20.98 11.51
N HIS A 32 8.72 19.86 10.80
CA HIS A 32 8.84 19.79 9.34
C HIS A 32 7.77 18.87 8.74
N GLN A 33 6.50 19.18 9.01
CA GLN A 33 5.37 18.34 8.62
C GLN A 33 5.31 18.01 7.12
N LEU A 34 5.65 18.97 6.25
CA LEU A 34 5.67 18.75 4.80
C LEU A 34 6.75 17.72 4.41
N LEU A 35 7.96 17.85 4.97
CA LEU A 35 9.05 16.91 4.75
C LEU A 35 8.66 15.50 5.20
N PHE A 36 8.12 15.38 6.41
CA PHE A 36 7.61 14.11 6.93
C PHE A 36 6.62 13.47 5.95
N LYS A 37 5.60 14.22 5.51
CA LYS A 37 4.56 13.72 4.60
C LYS A 37 5.14 13.28 3.26
N SER A 38 6.06 14.05 2.68
CA SER A 38 6.69 13.75 1.40
C SER A 38 7.56 12.49 1.47
N VAL A 39 8.41 12.37 2.49
CA VAL A 39 9.25 11.18 2.68
C VAL A 39 8.39 9.95 2.90
N MET A 40 7.34 10.03 3.72
CA MET A 40 6.43 8.91 3.94
C MET A 40 5.79 8.41 2.64
N ILE A 41 5.37 9.30 1.74
CA ILE A 41 4.85 8.91 0.43
C ILE A 41 5.90 8.19 -0.41
N VAL A 42 7.15 8.68 -0.43
CA VAL A 42 8.25 8.06 -1.18
C VAL A 42 8.56 6.66 -0.62
N VAL A 43 8.71 6.53 0.69
CA VAL A 43 8.99 5.24 1.35
C VAL A 43 7.86 4.24 1.07
N MET A 44 6.60 4.64 1.21
CA MET A 44 5.45 3.75 0.97
C MET A 44 5.30 3.36 -0.50
N THR A 45 5.59 4.27 -1.42
CA THR A 45 5.59 3.97 -2.85
C THR A 45 6.69 2.95 -3.17
N PHE A 46 7.90 3.15 -2.65
CA PHE A 46 9.03 2.24 -2.88
C PHE A 46 8.77 0.84 -2.32
N VAL A 47 8.33 0.75 -1.07
CA VAL A 47 7.98 -0.51 -0.40
C VAL A 47 6.84 -1.20 -1.14
N GLY A 48 5.79 -0.46 -1.50
CA GLY A 48 4.67 -0.95 -2.29
C GLY A 48 5.14 -1.56 -3.62
N MET A 49 5.99 -0.86 -4.37
CA MET A 49 6.51 -1.35 -5.65
C MET A 49 7.34 -2.64 -5.52
N ILE A 50 8.13 -2.78 -4.45
CA ILE A 50 8.84 -4.04 -4.16
C ILE A 50 7.84 -5.19 -3.99
N PHE A 51 6.82 -5.01 -3.16
CA PHE A 51 5.84 -6.06 -2.90
C PHE A 51 4.93 -6.36 -4.10
N ILE A 52 4.59 -5.35 -4.90
CA ILE A 52 3.87 -5.54 -6.16
C ILE A 52 4.67 -6.46 -7.07
N ARG A 53 5.97 -6.16 -7.26
CA ARG A 53 6.86 -7.00 -8.07
C ARG A 53 6.92 -8.44 -7.53
N LEU A 54 7.20 -8.61 -6.23
CA LEU A 54 7.32 -9.94 -5.60
C LEU A 54 6.02 -10.76 -5.65
N TYR A 55 4.86 -10.08 -5.65
CA TYR A 55 3.57 -10.74 -5.85
C TYR A 55 3.43 -11.25 -7.29
N PHE A 56 3.64 -10.36 -8.26
CA PHE A 56 3.45 -10.67 -9.67
C PHE A 56 4.44 -11.70 -10.23
N GLU A 57 5.64 -11.82 -9.65
CA GLU A 57 6.59 -12.91 -9.96
C GLU A 57 6.01 -14.32 -9.72
N SER A 58 4.96 -14.45 -8.90
CA SER A 58 4.26 -15.72 -8.64
C SER A 58 2.88 -15.85 -9.29
N VAL A 59 2.45 -14.85 -10.05
CA VAL A 59 1.16 -14.86 -10.75
C VAL A 59 1.37 -15.43 -12.16
N PRO A 60 0.70 -16.53 -12.54
CA PRO A 60 0.94 -17.15 -13.85
C PRO A 60 0.24 -16.42 -15.01
N SER A 61 -0.93 -15.79 -14.76
CA SER A 61 -1.73 -15.11 -15.78
C SER A 61 -2.81 -14.23 -15.16
N ARG A 62 -3.58 -13.51 -16.01
CA ARG A 62 -4.69 -12.62 -15.61
C ARG A 62 -4.21 -11.47 -14.72
N TYR A 63 -3.11 -10.83 -15.12
CA TYR A 63 -2.37 -9.86 -14.32
C TYR A 63 -3.21 -8.64 -13.96
N LYS A 64 -4.05 -8.11 -14.86
CA LYS A 64 -4.95 -6.99 -14.54
C LYS A 64 -5.93 -7.32 -13.43
N ARG A 65 -6.56 -8.51 -13.52
CA ARG A 65 -7.54 -8.96 -12.52
C ARG A 65 -6.88 -9.18 -11.16
N GLU A 66 -5.68 -9.76 -11.15
CA GLU A 66 -4.91 -9.93 -9.92
C GLU A 66 -4.44 -8.58 -9.35
N GLY A 67 -4.04 -7.63 -10.21
CA GLY A 67 -3.70 -6.26 -9.81
C GLY A 67 -4.85 -5.54 -9.11
N ILE A 68 -6.06 -5.57 -9.69
CA ILE A 68 -7.26 -4.99 -9.05
C ILE A 68 -7.53 -5.68 -7.71
N ARG A 69 -7.43 -7.02 -7.68
CA ARG A 69 -7.71 -7.81 -6.48
C ARG A 69 -6.77 -7.46 -5.32
N ILE A 70 -5.47 -7.51 -5.54
CA ILE A 70 -4.50 -7.16 -4.48
C ILE A 70 -4.61 -5.68 -4.11
N GLY A 71 -4.87 -4.81 -5.09
CA GLY A 71 -5.05 -3.38 -4.88
C GLY A 71 -6.17 -3.07 -3.90
N LEU A 72 -7.34 -3.69 -4.09
CA LEU A 72 -8.49 -3.54 -3.19
C LEU A 72 -8.21 -4.17 -1.83
N VAL A 73 -7.66 -5.38 -1.78
CA VAL A 73 -7.36 -6.06 -0.49
C VAL A 73 -6.37 -5.23 0.34
N TRP A 74 -5.30 -4.74 -0.26
CA TRP A 74 -4.29 -3.95 0.44
C TRP A 74 -4.83 -2.58 0.86
N LEU A 75 -5.64 -1.93 0.02
CA LEU A 75 -6.34 -0.69 0.38
C LEU A 75 -7.20 -0.90 1.64
N PHE A 76 -8.10 -1.87 1.61
CA PHE A 76 -9.00 -2.13 2.75
C PHE A 76 -8.23 -2.54 4.00
N LEU A 77 -7.21 -3.38 3.86
CA LEU A 77 -6.38 -3.82 4.97
C LEU A 77 -5.66 -2.64 5.63
N ASN A 78 -5.02 -1.77 4.85
CA ASN A 78 -4.28 -0.64 5.39
C ASN A 78 -5.21 0.41 6.02
N LEU A 79 -6.35 0.71 5.38
CA LEU A 79 -7.36 1.59 5.96
C LEU A 79 -7.90 1.03 7.27
N ALA A 80 -8.24 -0.26 7.32
CA ALA A 80 -8.76 -0.90 8.53
C ALA A 80 -7.76 -0.84 9.69
N LEU A 81 -6.49 -1.15 9.42
CA LEU A 81 -5.44 -1.09 10.44
C LEU A 81 -5.22 0.34 10.95
N ASP A 82 -5.21 1.33 10.07
CA ASP A 82 -5.11 2.74 10.49
C ASP A 82 -6.34 3.21 11.28
N LEU A 83 -7.55 2.79 10.92
CA LEU A 83 -8.74 3.12 11.70
C LEU A 83 -8.67 2.51 13.11
N VAL A 84 -8.16 1.28 13.24
CA VAL A 84 -7.95 0.66 14.56
C VAL A 84 -6.88 1.39 15.36
N VAL A 85 -5.73 1.69 14.75
CA VAL A 85 -4.56 2.22 15.46
C VAL A 85 -4.60 3.74 15.56
N LEU A 86 -4.70 4.47 14.46
CA LEU A 86 -4.63 5.93 14.46
C LEU A 86 -5.90 6.54 15.05
N VAL A 87 -7.08 6.07 14.65
CA VAL A 87 -8.36 6.63 15.12
C VAL A 87 -8.77 5.96 16.44
N GLY A 88 -8.71 4.64 16.52
CA GLY A 88 -9.12 3.88 17.70
C GLY A 88 -8.18 4.04 18.89
N LEU A 89 -6.88 3.78 18.70
CA LEU A 89 -5.88 3.79 19.77
C LEU A 89 -5.30 5.20 20.03
N PHE A 90 -4.84 5.89 18.99
CA PHE A 90 -4.23 7.23 19.10
C PHE A 90 -5.23 8.38 19.05
N LYS A 91 -6.53 8.10 18.93
CA LYS A 91 -7.62 9.09 19.00
C LYS A 91 -7.46 10.24 18.00
N SER A 92 -6.83 9.98 16.84
CA SER A 92 -6.82 10.96 15.76
C SER A 92 -8.24 11.15 15.22
N GLY A 93 -8.58 12.40 14.87
CA GLY A 93 -9.88 12.69 14.30
C GLY A 93 -10.04 12.03 12.92
N LEU A 94 -11.23 11.48 12.63
CA LEU A 94 -11.48 10.73 11.40
C LEU A 94 -11.24 11.60 10.15
N ARG A 95 -11.63 12.88 10.20
CA ARG A 95 -11.46 13.82 9.10
C ARG A 95 -9.99 14.13 8.85
N GLU A 96 -9.25 14.39 9.92
CA GLU A 96 -7.82 14.68 9.91
C GLU A 96 -7.03 13.47 9.39
N TYR A 97 -7.41 12.27 9.81
CA TYR A 97 -6.88 11.02 9.29
C TYR A 97 -7.13 10.85 7.79
N LEU A 98 -8.37 11.02 7.33
CA LEU A 98 -8.72 10.82 5.92
C LEU A 98 -7.96 11.76 4.99
N ILE A 99 -7.90 13.04 5.34
CA ILE A 99 -7.19 14.08 4.56
C ILE A 99 -5.67 13.90 4.68
N GLY A 100 -5.18 13.55 5.87
CA GLY A 100 -3.76 13.45 6.17
C GLY A 100 -3.10 12.20 5.59
N VAL A 101 -3.78 11.06 5.64
CA VAL A 101 -3.21 9.73 5.35
C VAL A 101 -4.15 8.88 4.49
N GLY A 102 -5.44 8.77 4.86
CA GLY A 102 -6.38 7.82 4.26
C GLY A 102 -6.46 7.91 2.72
N LEU A 103 -6.54 9.12 2.16
CA LEU A 103 -6.61 9.33 0.71
C LEU A 103 -5.36 8.84 -0.04
N ARG A 104 -4.20 8.79 0.62
CA ARG A 104 -2.94 8.38 -0.02
C ARG A 104 -2.93 6.89 -0.35
N TYR A 105 -3.71 6.07 0.35
CA TYR A 105 -3.82 4.65 0.04
C TYR A 105 -4.48 4.39 -1.31
N LEU A 106 -5.17 5.37 -1.93
CA LEU A 106 -5.65 5.24 -3.30
C LEU A 106 -4.52 5.00 -4.31
N MET A 107 -3.27 5.36 -3.98
CA MET A 107 -2.11 4.99 -4.80
C MET A 107 -1.95 3.47 -4.92
N ILE A 108 -2.34 2.68 -3.92
CA ILE A 108 -2.20 1.22 -3.94
C ILE A 108 -2.98 0.57 -5.10
N PRO A 109 -4.32 0.74 -5.23
CA PRO A 109 -5.06 0.17 -6.34
C PRO A 109 -4.64 0.76 -7.69
N ILE A 110 -4.20 2.02 -7.74
CA ILE A 110 -3.68 2.63 -8.97
C ILE A 110 -2.41 1.90 -9.44
N LEU A 111 -1.41 1.75 -8.56
CA LEU A 111 -0.13 1.13 -8.90
C LEU A 111 -0.27 -0.36 -9.21
N THR A 112 -0.97 -1.11 -8.36
CA THR A 112 -1.19 -2.55 -8.53
C THR A 112 -1.94 -2.87 -9.83
N THR A 113 -2.99 -2.10 -10.14
CA THR A 113 -3.75 -2.25 -11.39
C THR A 113 -2.92 -1.83 -12.60
N GLY A 114 -2.18 -0.73 -12.50
CA GLY A 114 -1.30 -0.25 -13.57
C GLY A 114 -0.26 -1.30 -13.97
N VAL A 115 0.42 -1.89 -12.98
CA VAL A 115 1.37 -3.00 -13.23
C VAL A 115 0.66 -4.21 -13.84
N GLY A 116 -0.52 -4.56 -13.33
CA GLY A 116 -1.32 -5.66 -13.87
C GLY A 116 -1.69 -5.47 -15.35
N ILE A 117 -2.09 -4.26 -15.75
CA ILE A 117 -2.40 -3.90 -17.15
C ILE A 117 -1.17 -4.04 -18.04
N ILE A 118 -0.02 -3.51 -17.60
CA ILE A 118 1.23 -3.57 -18.36
C ILE A 118 1.67 -5.02 -18.57
N LEU A 119 1.55 -5.87 -17.55
CA LEU A 119 1.91 -7.29 -17.65
C LEU A 119 0.94 -8.05 -18.57
N ASP A 120 -0.37 -7.79 -18.51
CA ASP A 120 -1.33 -8.39 -19.45
C ASP A 120 -1.04 -7.97 -20.90
N GLN A 121 -0.64 -6.72 -21.16
CA GLN A 121 -0.27 -6.30 -22.51
C GLN A 121 1.01 -6.99 -23.01
N LYS A 122 2.03 -7.13 -22.15
CA LYS A 122 3.33 -7.69 -22.56
C LYS A 122 3.35 -9.22 -22.66
N LEU A 123 2.56 -9.90 -21.82
CA LEU A 123 2.59 -11.35 -21.65
C LEU A 123 1.27 -12.03 -22.03
N GLY A 124 0.16 -11.30 -22.03
CA GLY A 124 -1.17 -11.82 -22.37
C GLY A 124 -1.45 -11.92 -23.87
N GLU A 125 -0.72 -11.19 -24.73
CA GLU A 125 -0.76 -11.41 -26.19
C GLU A 125 -0.02 -12.68 -26.65
N LYS A 126 0.72 -13.34 -25.73
CA LYS A 126 1.54 -14.53 -26.03
C LYS A 126 0.95 -15.86 -25.50
N ALA A 127 -0.30 -15.87 -25.05
CA ALA A 127 -0.97 -17.04 -24.47
C ALA A 127 -2.14 -17.53 -25.32
#